data_AF-A0AAV4V983-F1
#
_entry.id   AF-A0AAV4V983-F1
#
_cell.length_a   1.000
_cell.length_b   1.000
_cell.length_c   1.000
_cell.angle_alpha   90.00
_cell.angle_beta   90.00
_cell.angle_gamma   90.00
#
_symmetry.space_group_name_H-M   'P 1'
#
loop_
_entity.id
_entity.type
_entity.pdbx_description
1 polymer ?
#
loop_
_entity_poly.entity_id
_entity_poly.type
_entity_poly.pdbx_seq_one_letter_code
_entity_poly.pdbx_strand_id
1 'polypeptide(L)'
;MANSSIKHCGHCLKLFDDLEQKHHCRMCGGGFCEACASDTKVVPTWGSSPVRVCKKCFQNENDVPNVQNLHNPPEVTVRKIGEAVHTTLETVASVVSYPLGYIKDSARPTYWVPDHELFNCYVCKVEFGPKVSKHHCRACGEGVCMDCSKSRKPVHSRGWNYPVRVCDTCVSGEE
;
A
#
# COMPACT_ATOMS: atom_id res chain seq x y z
N MET A 1 8.15 -3.21 -9.27
CA MET A 1 9.22 -3.46 -10.26
C MET A 1 9.06 -4.90 -10.74
N ALA A 2 9.34 -5.20 -12.00
CA ALA A 2 9.28 -6.58 -12.48
C ALA A 2 10.58 -7.32 -12.11
N ASN A 3 10.51 -8.60 -11.76
CA ASN A 3 11.71 -9.40 -11.43
C ASN A 3 12.74 -9.46 -12.58
N SER A 4 12.28 -9.36 -13.83
CA SER A 4 13.13 -9.40 -15.04
C SER A 4 14.06 -8.19 -15.16
N SER A 5 13.68 -7.03 -14.60
CA SER A 5 14.46 -5.79 -14.71
C SER A 5 15.52 -5.63 -13.62
N ILE A 6 15.56 -6.50 -12.61
CA ILE A 6 16.53 -6.44 -11.51
C ILE A 6 17.74 -7.31 -11.88
N LYS A 7 18.90 -6.68 -12.11
CA LYS A 7 20.15 -7.35 -12.51
C LYS A 7 21.19 -7.50 -11.40
N HIS A 8 21.11 -6.67 -10.36
CA HIS A 8 22.00 -6.74 -9.21
C HIS A 8 21.24 -6.51 -7.91
N CYS A 9 21.77 -7.04 -6.81
CA CYS A 9 21.26 -6.81 -5.47
C CYS A 9 21.39 -5.32 -5.09
N GLY A 10 20.32 -4.71 -4.59
CA GLY A 10 20.29 -3.30 -4.16
C GLY A 10 21.05 -3.00 -2.87
N HIS A 11 21.78 -3.97 -2.30
CA HIS A 11 22.62 -3.78 -1.12
C HIS A 11 24.08 -4.19 -1.37
N CYS A 12 24.34 -5.47 -1.70
CA CYS A 12 25.71 -5.96 -1.92
C CYS A 12 26.19 -5.87 -3.36
N LEU A 13 25.35 -5.40 -4.29
CA LEU A 13 25.65 -5.26 -5.73
C LEU A 13 25.99 -6.56 -6.47
N LYS A 14 25.87 -7.73 -5.81
CA LYS A 14 25.98 -9.05 -6.46
C LYS A 14 25.05 -9.09 -7.68
N LEU A 15 25.59 -9.50 -8.83
CA LEU A 15 24.80 -9.80 -10.02
C LEU A 15 23.91 -11.03 -9.76
N PHE A 16 22.69 -10.99 -10.26
CA PHE A 16 21.79 -12.14 -10.23
C PHE A 16 22.02 -13.01 -11.47
N ASP A 17 22.19 -14.30 -11.25
CA ASP A 17 22.09 -15.29 -12.32
C ASP A 17 20.64 -15.40 -12.80
N ASP A 18 20.43 -15.84 -14.05
CA ASP A 18 19.08 -15.90 -14.64
C ASP A 18 18.11 -16.83 -13.88
N LEU A 19 18.66 -17.80 -13.14
CA LEU A 19 17.90 -18.76 -12.32
C LEU A 19 17.81 -18.38 -10.85
N GLU A 20 18.47 -17.29 -10.41
CA GLU A 20 18.48 -16.90 -9.00
C GLU A 20 17.15 -16.25 -8.60
N GLN A 21 16.56 -16.71 -7.49
CA GLN A 21 15.36 -16.12 -6.94
C GLN A 21 15.66 -14.71 -6.39
N LYS A 22 14.86 -13.74 -6.82
CA LYS A 22 15.00 -12.32 -6.44
C LYS A 22 13.93 -11.95 -5.42
N HIS A 23 14.31 -11.18 -4.42
CA HIS A 23 13.41 -10.80 -3.32
C HIS A 23 13.18 -9.30 -3.30
N HIS A 24 11.92 -8.89 -3.17
CA HIS A 24 11.56 -7.49 -3.07
C HIS A 24 11.50 -7.02 -1.62
N CYS A 25 12.05 -5.85 -1.31
CA CYS A 25 11.78 -5.18 -0.05
C CYS A 25 10.39 -4.53 -0.10
N ARG A 26 9.52 -4.83 0.87
CA ARG A 26 8.15 -4.29 0.90
C ARG A 26 8.09 -2.83 1.36
N MET A 27 9.17 -2.33 1.96
CA MET A 27 9.31 -0.92 2.33
C MET A 27 9.86 -0.06 1.18
N CYS A 28 11.03 -0.37 0.63
CA CYS A 28 11.68 0.46 -0.40
C CYS A 28 11.41 0.01 -1.85
N GLY A 29 10.84 -1.18 -2.05
CA GLY A 29 10.53 -1.72 -3.38
C GLY A 29 11.71 -2.26 -4.18
N GLY A 30 12.95 -2.17 -3.67
CA GLY A 30 14.15 -2.67 -4.33
C GLY A 30 14.26 -4.19 -4.38
N GLY A 31 15.12 -4.70 -5.28
CA GLY A 31 15.43 -6.12 -5.42
C GLY A 31 16.71 -6.53 -4.70
N PHE A 32 16.69 -7.65 -4.01
CA PHE A 32 17.75 -8.12 -3.11
C PHE A 32 17.91 -9.64 -3.21
N CYS A 33 19.13 -10.13 -2.92
CA CYS A 33 19.36 -11.55 -2.69
C CYS A 33 18.79 -11.96 -1.31
N GLU A 34 18.62 -13.26 -1.07
CA GLU A 34 18.10 -13.79 0.19
C GLU A 34 18.85 -13.23 1.40
N ALA A 35 20.20 -13.24 1.36
CA ALA A 35 21.04 -12.75 2.45
C ALA A 35 20.94 -11.24 2.71
N CYS A 36 20.45 -10.43 1.76
CA CYS A 36 20.29 -8.98 1.91
C CYS A 36 18.85 -8.56 2.25
N ALA A 37 17.90 -9.49 2.18
CA ALA A 37 16.50 -9.27 2.51
C ALA A 37 15.91 -10.45 3.30
N SER A 38 16.67 -10.99 4.24
CA SER A 38 16.25 -12.10 5.12
C SER A 38 15.28 -11.65 6.21
N ASP A 39 15.29 -10.37 6.55
CA ASP A 39 14.54 -9.84 7.67
C ASP A 39 13.10 -9.50 7.29
N THR A 40 12.22 -9.51 8.30
CA THR A 40 10.81 -9.11 8.16
C THR A 40 10.46 -8.08 9.21
N LYS A 41 9.63 -7.10 8.85
CA LYS A 41 9.04 -6.19 9.83
C LYS A 41 7.68 -5.69 9.38
N VAL A 42 6.93 -5.13 10.32
CA VAL A 42 5.66 -4.46 10.02
C VAL A 42 5.96 -3.23 9.18
N VAL A 43 5.33 -3.16 7.99
CA VAL A 43 5.43 -2.00 7.10
C VAL A 43 4.06 -1.35 7.08
N PRO A 44 3.93 -0.02 7.31
CA PRO A 44 2.63 0.65 7.49
C PRO A 44 1.59 0.39 6.39
N THR A 45 2.02 0.08 5.17
CA THR A 45 1.17 -0.19 4.00
C THR A 45 0.82 -1.66 3.77
N TRP A 46 1.33 -2.58 4.59
CA TRP A 46 1.22 -4.03 4.40
C TRP A 46 0.45 -4.73 5.54
N GLY A 47 -0.19 -3.96 6.41
CA GLY A 47 -0.91 -4.46 7.58
C GLY A 47 0.02 -4.83 8.74
N SER A 48 -0.54 -5.45 9.77
CA SER A 48 0.15 -5.76 11.03
C SER A 48 1.05 -7.00 10.97
N SER A 49 1.01 -7.76 9.87
CA SER A 49 1.88 -8.92 9.66
C SER A 49 3.26 -8.48 9.19
N PRO A 50 4.35 -9.02 9.76
CA PRO A 50 5.69 -8.68 9.32
C PRO A 50 5.91 -9.15 7.87
N VAL A 51 6.40 -8.25 7.04
CA VAL A 51 6.70 -8.49 5.63
C VAL A 51 8.19 -8.30 5.36
N ARG A 52 8.70 -8.99 4.34
CA ARG A 52 10.12 -8.99 3.99
C ARG A 52 10.64 -7.59 3.66
N VAL A 53 11.75 -7.22 4.28
CA VAL A 53 12.46 -5.96 4.05
C VAL A 53 13.96 -6.21 3.85
N CYS A 54 14.66 -5.27 3.22
CA CYS A 54 16.12 -5.34 3.17
C CYS A 54 16.75 -4.92 4.49
N LYS A 55 18.00 -5.32 4.73
CA LYS A 55 18.77 -4.99 5.95
C LYS A 55 18.69 -3.51 6.35
N LYS A 56 18.90 -2.60 5.39
CA LYS A 56 18.80 -1.15 5.62
C LYS A 56 17.42 -0.73 6.11
N CYS A 57 16.36 -1.29 5.53
CA CYS A 57 14.98 -1.00 5.92
C CYS A 57 14.63 -1.66 7.27
N PHE A 58 15.28 -2.77 7.62
CA PHE A 58 15.09 -3.41 8.93
C PHE A 58 15.63 -2.54 10.06
N GLN A 59 16.86 -2.02 9.91
CA GLN A 59 17.56 -1.23 10.93
C GLN A 59 17.08 0.22 11.10
N ASN A 60 16.32 0.76 10.14
CA ASN A 60 15.72 2.09 10.28
C ASN A 60 14.46 2.02 11.17
N GLU A 61 14.60 2.40 12.45
CA GLU A 61 13.51 2.48 13.45
C GLU A 61 12.78 3.85 13.50
N ASN A 62 13.22 4.84 12.72
CA ASN A 62 12.81 6.25 12.88
C ASN A 62 11.41 6.66 12.34
N ASP A 63 10.43 5.76 12.27
CA ASP A 63 9.06 6.12 11.83
C ASP A 63 7.96 5.50 12.72
N VAL A 64 8.00 5.76 14.03
CA VAL A 64 6.87 5.53 14.95
C VAL A 64 6.31 6.90 15.39
N PRO A 65 5.05 7.25 15.08
CA PRO A 65 4.44 8.49 15.57
C PRO A 65 4.20 8.42 17.09
N ASN A 66 4.69 9.44 17.82
CA ASN A 66 4.52 9.59 19.27
C ASN A 66 3.03 9.76 19.65
N VAL A 67 2.51 8.88 20.51
CA VAL A 67 1.07 8.70 20.85
C VAL A 67 0.62 9.59 22.03
N GLN A 68 1.13 10.82 22.15
CA GLN A 68 0.96 11.59 23.39
C GLN A 68 0.06 12.85 23.33
N ASN A 69 -0.75 13.07 22.29
CA ASN A 69 -1.73 14.16 22.35
C ASN A 69 -3.07 13.78 21.69
N LEU A 70 -4.01 13.32 22.53
CA LEU A 70 -5.41 13.03 22.18
C LEU A 70 -6.34 13.98 22.96
N HIS A 71 -6.39 15.27 22.58
CA HIS A 71 -7.35 16.22 23.14
C HIS A 71 -8.28 16.85 22.12
N ASN A 72 -8.30 16.36 20.88
CA ASN A 72 -9.41 16.45 19.93
C ASN A 72 -9.02 15.66 18.69
N PRO A 73 -9.40 14.38 18.59
CA PRO A 73 -9.02 13.58 17.45
C PRO A 73 -9.81 14.00 16.20
N PRO A 74 -9.16 14.33 15.07
CA PRO A 74 -9.84 14.34 13.79
C PRO A 74 -10.40 12.93 13.53
N GLU A 75 -11.53 12.83 12.84
CA GLU A 75 -12.29 11.62 12.48
C GLU A 75 -11.43 10.37 12.15
N VAL A 76 -10.24 10.59 11.61
CA VAL A 76 -9.17 9.59 11.38
C VAL A 76 -8.77 8.78 12.63
N THR A 77 -8.87 9.32 13.84
CA THR A 77 -8.50 8.61 15.08
C THR A 77 -9.60 7.71 15.62
N VAL A 78 -10.88 8.04 15.38
CA VAL A 78 -12.00 7.12 15.65
C VAL A 78 -11.83 5.83 14.83
N ARG A 79 -11.29 5.97 13.60
CA ARG A 79 -10.91 4.85 12.73
C ARG A 79 -9.87 3.89 13.33
N LYS A 80 -8.92 4.41 14.13
CA LYS A 80 -7.90 3.58 14.82
C LYS A 80 -8.43 2.85 16.05
N ILE A 81 -9.40 3.42 16.76
CA ILE A 81 -10.01 2.77 17.93
C ILE A 81 -10.90 1.62 17.48
N GLY A 82 -11.63 1.77 16.37
CA GLY A 82 -12.45 0.70 15.79
C GLY A 82 -11.64 -0.54 15.39
N GLU A 83 -10.41 -0.36 14.90
CA GLU A 83 -9.49 -1.45 14.56
C GLU A 83 -8.94 -2.20 15.80
N ALA A 84 -8.92 -1.56 16.97
CA ALA A 84 -8.41 -2.16 18.20
C ALA A 84 -9.40 -3.13 18.88
N VAL A 85 -10.69 -3.10 18.54
CA VAL A 85 -11.72 -3.90 19.25
C VAL A 85 -11.79 -5.35 18.77
N HIS A 86 -11.10 -5.73 17.68
CA HIS A 86 -11.29 -7.03 17.04
C HIS A 86 -10.29 -8.14 17.41
N THR A 87 -9.41 -7.98 18.40
CA THR A 87 -8.40 -9.01 18.71
C THR A 87 -8.27 -9.45 20.17
N THR A 88 -9.30 -9.27 21.00
CA THR A 88 -9.36 -9.94 22.31
C THR A 88 -10.60 -10.82 22.42
N LEU A 89 -10.42 -12.13 22.16
CA LEU A 89 -11.40 -13.16 22.51
C LEU A 89 -11.40 -13.51 24.02
N GLU A 90 -10.95 -12.62 24.91
CA GLU A 90 -11.14 -12.81 26.36
C GLU A 90 -11.77 -11.59 27.02
N THR A 91 -12.79 -11.02 26.38
CA THR A 91 -13.74 -10.16 27.12
C THR A 91 -15.11 -10.29 26.50
N VAL A 92 -16.03 -10.92 27.25
CA VAL A 92 -17.46 -10.96 26.95
C VAL A 92 -18.01 -9.52 26.98
N ALA A 93 -17.99 -8.87 25.83
CA ALA A 93 -18.78 -7.67 25.56
C ALA A 93 -19.31 -7.75 24.12
N SER A 94 -20.38 -8.54 23.95
CA SER A 94 -21.36 -8.48 22.85
C SER A 94 -20.87 -7.83 21.55
N VAL A 95 -19.92 -8.44 20.85
CA VAL A 95 -19.54 -7.99 19.51
C VAL A 95 -20.50 -8.66 18.54
N VAL A 96 -21.54 -7.91 18.13
CA VAL A 96 -22.38 -8.28 16.99
C VAL A 96 -21.46 -8.62 15.82
N SER A 97 -21.65 -9.81 15.27
CA SER A 97 -20.92 -10.34 14.13
C SER A 97 -21.13 -9.45 12.90
N TYR A 98 -20.33 -8.40 12.79
CA TYR A 98 -20.34 -7.51 11.64
C TYR A 98 -19.84 -8.28 10.40
N PRO A 99 -20.60 -8.31 9.31
CA PRO A 99 -20.20 -9.05 8.11
C PRO A 99 -18.89 -8.49 7.56
N LEU A 100 -17.91 -9.36 7.33
CA LEU A 100 -16.57 -9.07 6.78
C LEU A 100 -16.55 -8.25 5.47
N GLY A 101 -17.71 -8.09 4.81
CA GLY A 101 -17.86 -7.19 3.67
C GLY A 101 -17.75 -5.71 4.03
N TYR A 102 -18.18 -5.32 5.24
CA TYR A 102 -18.27 -3.91 5.64
C TYR A 102 -16.92 -3.32 6.09
N ILE A 103 -16.02 -4.15 6.63
CA ILE A 103 -14.72 -3.71 7.18
C ILE A 103 -13.73 -3.29 6.08
N LYS A 104 -13.87 -3.80 4.85
CA LYS A 104 -12.97 -3.43 3.73
C LYS A 104 -13.13 -1.99 3.26
N ASP A 105 -14.33 -1.42 3.36
CA ASP A 105 -14.59 -0.06 2.90
C ASP A 105 -14.20 0.99 3.94
N SER A 106 -14.29 0.65 5.23
CA SER A 106 -13.86 1.53 6.34
C SER A 106 -12.36 1.85 6.32
N ALA A 107 -11.52 0.96 5.78
CA ALA A 107 -10.07 1.15 5.69
C ALA A 107 -9.61 1.93 4.43
N ARG A 108 -10.46 2.02 3.40
CA ARG A 108 -10.13 2.77 2.17
C ARG A 108 -10.18 4.27 2.43
N PRO A 109 -9.34 5.09 1.79
CA PRO A 109 -9.51 6.54 1.86
C PRO A 109 -10.88 6.92 1.31
N THR A 110 -11.58 7.84 1.99
CA THR A 110 -12.95 8.25 1.62
C THR A 110 -13.06 8.87 0.23
N TYR A 111 -11.96 9.39 -0.31
CA TYR A 111 -11.92 9.94 -1.67
C TYR A 111 -11.76 8.88 -2.76
N TRP A 112 -11.57 7.60 -2.41
CA TRP A 112 -11.51 6.53 -3.42
C TRP A 112 -12.90 6.13 -3.85
N VAL A 113 -13.07 5.98 -5.15
CA VAL A 113 -14.27 5.38 -5.70
C VAL A 113 -14.30 3.88 -5.34
N PRO A 114 -15.36 3.37 -4.71
CA PRO A 114 -15.47 1.97 -4.34
C PRO A 114 -15.35 1.03 -5.54
N ASP A 115 -14.73 -0.15 -5.35
CA ASP A 115 -14.46 -1.09 -6.45
C ASP A 115 -15.71 -1.49 -7.25
N HIS A 116 -16.88 -1.54 -6.59
CA HIS A 116 -18.14 -1.93 -7.21
C HIS A 116 -18.76 -0.83 -8.07
N GLU A 117 -18.32 0.42 -7.91
CA GLU A 117 -18.72 1.57 -8.74
C GLU A 117 -17.78 1.78 -9.93
N LEU A 118 -16.65 1.07 -9.97
CA LEU A 118 -15.67 1.16 -11.04
C LEU A 118 -16.01 0.20 -12.19
N PHE A 119 -16.57 0.71 -13.27
CA PHE A 119 -16.86 -0.06 -14.48
C PHE A 119 -15.81 0.14 -15.59
N ASN A 120 -15.26 1.35 -15.70
CA ASN A 120 -14.33 1.72 -16.75
C ASN A 120 -13.13 2.47 -16.19
N CYS A 121 -11.98 2.36 -16.86
CA CYS A 121 -10.83 3.19 -16.54
C CYS A 121 -11.19 4.67 -16.70
N TYR A 122 -10.92 5.47 -15.67
CA TYR A 122 -11.19 6.90 -15.67
C TYR A 122 -10.48 7.65 -16.81
N VAL A 123 -9.28 7.20 -17.20
CA VAL A 123 -8.48 7.84 -18.26
C VAL A 123 -8.92 7.38 -19.65
N CYS A 124 -8.72 6.11 -20.01
CA CYS A 124 -8.96 5.63 -21.37
C CYS A 124 -10.36 5.01 -21.60
N LYS A 125 -11.20 4.96 -20.57
CA LYS A 125 -12.57 4.41 -20.60
C LYS A 125 -12.69 2.92 -20.94
N VAL A 126 -11.58 2.18 -21.02
CA VAL A 126 -11.61 0.71 -21.19
C VAL A 126 -12.39 0.06 -20.04
N GLU A 127 -13.25 -0.90 -20.37
CA GLU A 127 -14.02 -1.63 -19.36
C GLU A 127 -13.11 -2.51 -18.50
N PHE A 128 -13.36 -2.49 -17.20
CA PHE A 128 -12.70 -3.39 -16.27
C PHE A 128 -13.30 -4.79 -16.34
N GLY A 129 -12.46 -5.80 -16.15
CA GLY A 129 -12.92 -7.19 -16.19
C GLY A 129 -11.78 -8.16 -15.94
N PRO A 130 -11.97 -9.46 -16.23
CA PRO A 130 -10.96 -10.49 -15.98
C PRO A 130 -9.61 -10.21 -16.64
N LYS A 131 -9.61 -9.52 -17.79
CA LYS A 131 -8.41 -9.16 -18.55
C LYS A 131 -7.82 -7.80 -18.17
N VAL A 132 -8.61 -6.91 -17.54
CA VAL A 132 -8.21 -5.54 -17.22
C VAL A 132 -8.45 -5.30 -15.73
N SER A 133 -7.37 -5.37 -14.95
CA SER A 133 -7.44 -5.17 -13.50
C SER A 133 -7.73 -3.72 -13.11
N LYS A 134 -8.50 -3.55 -12.04
CA LYS A 134 -8.77 -2.27 -11.39
C LYS A 134 -7.59 -1.83 -10.52
N HIS A 135 -7.23 -0.55 -10.61
CA HIS A 135 -6.28 0.09 -9.69
C HIS A 135 -6.78 1.49 -9.31
N HIS A 136 -6.49 1.96 -8.10
CA HIS A 136 -6.84 3.34 -7.73
C HIS A 136 -5.69 4.32 -7.98
N CYS A 137 -6.01 5.50 -8.48
CA CYS A 137 -5.10 6.64 -8.43
C CYS A 137 -5.03 7.18 -7.00
N ARG A 138 -3.83 7.33 -6.42
CA ARG A 138 -3.68 7.84 -5.05
C ARG A 138 -3.84 9.37 -4.94
N ALA A 139 -3.97 10.07 -6.06
CA ALA A 139 -4.21 11.51 -6.10
C ALA A 139 -5.71 11.84 -6.18
N CYS A 140 -6.40 11.35 -7.21
CA CYS A 140 -7.83 11.61 -7.41
C CYS A 140 -8.77 10.54 -6.82
N GLY A 141 -8.30 9.31 -6.57
CA GLY A 141 -9.12 8.23 -6.04
C GLY A 141 -9.88 7.41 -7.09
N GLU A 142 -9.80 7.81 -8.36
CA GLU A 142 -10.48 7.15 -9.48
C GLU A 142 -9.90 5.77 -9.84
N GLY A 143 -10.74 4.94 -10.45
CA GLY A 143 -10.36 3.64 -10.98
C GLY A 143 -9.64 3.75 -12.31
N VAL A 144 -8.45 3.19 -12.42
CA VAL A 144 -7.58 3.24 -13.60
C VAL A 144 -6.98 1.87 -13.94
N CYS A 145 -6.76 1.63 -15.23
CA CYS A 145 -6.09 0.42 -15.69
C CYS A 145 -4.57 0.52 -15.48
N MET A 146 -3.87 -0.58 -15.71
CA MET A 146 -2.40 -0.61 -15.59
C MET A 146 -1.72 0.35 -16.57
N ASP A 147 -2.25 0.47 -17.79
CA ASP A 147 -1.62 1.26 -18.83
C ASP A 147 -1.71 2.77 -18.60
N CYS A 148 -2.82 3.24 -18.02
CA CYS A 148 -3.04 4.66 -17.73
C CYS A 148 -2.52 5.11 -16.35
N SER A 149 -1.69 4.29 -15.69
CA SER A 149 -1.21 4.56 -14.33
C SER A 149 0.17 3.97 -14.05
N LYS A 150 1.06 4.00 -15.04
CA LYS A 150 2.42 3.44 -14.92
C LYS A 150 3.31 4.23 -13.96
N SER A 151 3.03 5.52 -13.84
CA SER A 151 3.82 6.48 -13.06
C SER A 151 3.59 6.36 -11.56
N ARG A 152 4.62 6.75 -10.79
CA ARG A 152 4.54 6.89 -9.34
C ARG A 152 5.12 8.23 -8.90
N LYS A 153 4.39 8.95 -8.05
CA LYS A 153 4.87 10.17 -7.39
C LYS A 153 4.30 10.29 -5.97
N PRO A 154 4.97 11.04 -5.08
CA PRO A 154 4.37 11.42 -3.81
C PRO A 154 3.08 12.22 -4.02
N VAL A 155 2.14 12.11 -3.08
CA VAL A 155 0.89 12.87 -3.06
C VAL A 155 0.72 13.43 -1.66
N HIS A 156 1.49 14.48 -1.36
CA HIS A 156 1.56 15.09 -0.02
C HIS A 156 0.20 15.60 0.46
N SER A 157 -0.63 16.16 -0.44
CA SER A 157 -1.99 16.63 -0.13
C SER A 157 -2.92 15.52 0.38
N ARG A 158 -2.60 14.25 0.11
CA ARG A 158 -3.34 13.07 0.57
C ARG A 158 -2.56 12.26 1.62
N GLY A 159 -1.46 12.79 2.15
CA GLY A 159 -0.63 12.15 3.17
C GLY A 159 0.34 11.08 2.64
N TRP A 160 0.48 10.92 1.32
CA TRP A 160 1.42 9.98 0.73
C TRP A 160 2.79 10.64 0.52
N ASN A 161 3.66 10.56 1.53
CA ASN A 161 5.00 11.17 1.48
C ASN A 161 6.02 10.38 0.64
N TYR A 162 5.66 9.20 0.14
CA TYR A 162 6.48 8.36 -0.73
C TYR A 162 5.79 8.11 -2.08
N PRO A 163 6.52 7.72 -3.15
CA PRO A 163 5.94 7.50 -4.46
C PRO A 163 4.85 6.41 -4.48
N VAL A 164 3.64 6.81 -4.85
CA VAL A 164 2.46 5.94 -4.99
C VAL A 164 1.93 5.99 -6.41
N ARG A 165 1.10 5.01 -6.81
CA ARG A 165 0.53 4.94 -8.17
C ARG A 165 -0.38 6.15 -8.41
N VAL A 166 -0.12 6.86 -9.51
CA VAL A 166 -0.94 8.00 -9.95
C VAL A 166 -1.28 7.79 -11.43
N CYS A 167 -2.49 8.18 -11.82
CA CYS A 167 -2.91 8.10 -13.22
C CYS A 167 -2.23 9.17 -14.07
N ASP A 168 -2.21 8.96 -15.38
CA ASP A 168 -1.51 9.86 -16.30
C ASP A 168 -2.07 11.29 -16.26
N THR A 169 -3.39 11.45 -16.12
CA THR A 169 -4.07 12.75 -15.93
C THR A 169 -3.57 13.50 -14.69
N CYS A 170 -3.47 12.83 -13.55
CA CYS A 170 -2.94 13.45 -12.33
C CYS A 170 -1.42 13.66 -12.38
N VAL A 171 -0.70 13.02 -13.32
CA VAL A 171 0.72 13.28 -13.57
C VAL A 171 0.90 14.51 -14.46
N SER A 172 0.07 14.67 -15.50
CA SER A 172 0.09 15.85 -16.38
C SER A 172 -0.35 17.13 -15.68
N GLY A 173 -1.09 17.02 -14.57
CA GLY A 173 -1.60 18.17 -13.83
C GLY A 173 -2.87 18.76 -14.44
N GLU A 174 -3.56 17.98 -15.27
CA GLU A 174 -4.89 18.28 -15.75
C GLU A 174 -5.87 17.82 -14.65
N GLU A 175 -6.32 18.76 -13.82
CA GLU A 175 -7.32 18.53 -12.75
C GLU A 175 -8.76 18.69 -13.27
#